data_AF-A0A0Q0E3X4-F1
#
_entry.id   AF-A0A0Q0E3X4-F1
#
_cell.length_a   1.000
_cell.length_b   1.000
_cell.length_c   1.000
_cell.angle_alpha   90.00
_cell.angle_beta   90.00
_cell.angle_gamma   90.00
#
_symmetry.space_group_name_H-M   'P 1'
#
loop_
_entity.id
_entity.type
_entity.pdbx_description
1 polymer ?
#
loop_
_entity_poly.entity_id
_entity_poly.type
_entity_poly.pdbx_seq_one_letter_code
_entity_poly.pdbx_strand_id
1 'polypeptide(L)' 'MTVQAAIDGLGIVHRFEDWLRTHLDSGALEPILDPWWQRFTGPYLYYPGRRYLPSPLKAFIDFINAR' A
#
# COMPACT_ATOMS: atom_id res chain seq x y z
N MET A 1 -2.71 13.71 7.63
CA MET A 1 -1.88 14.89 7.95
C MET A 1 -0.76 15.11 6.95
N THR A 2 0.17 14.17 6.73
CA THR A 2 1.30 14.39 5.81
C THR A 2 0.91 14.56 4.33
N VAL A 3 -0.09 13.82 3.85
CA VAL A 3 -0.60 13.97 2.46
C VAL A 3 -1.25 15.34 2.26
N GLN A 4 -2.08 15.79 3.22
CA GLN A 4 -2.71 17.11 3.15
C GLN A 4 -1.67 18.24 3.13
N ALA A 5 -0.62 18.14 3.95
CA ALA A 5 0.46 19.14 3.93
C ALA A 5 1.16 19.24 2.57
N ALA A 6 1.33 18.11 1.86
CA ALA A 6 1.89 18.13 0.51
C ALA A 6 0.92 18.74 -0.52
N ILE A 7 -0.39 18.45 -0.40
CA ILE A 7 -1.44 19.09 -1.22
C ILE A 7 -1.47 20.61 -0.98
N ASP A 8 -1.26 21.04 0.26
CA ASP A 8 -1.19 22.45 0.64
C ASP A 8 0.15 23.13 0.24
N GLY A 9 1.04 22.40 -0.45
CA GLY A 9 2.30 22.94 -0.98
C GLY A 9 3.44 23.05 0.04
N LEU A 10 3.35 22.37 1.19
CA LEU A 10 4.33 22.48 2.27
C LEU A 10 5.54 21.54 2.12
N GLY A 11 5.61 20.76 1.04
CA GLY A 11 6.77 19.91 0.73
C GLY A 11 6.43 18.62 -0.02
N ILE A 12 7.36 17.66 0.06
CA ILE A 12 7.28 16.35 -0.62
C ILE A 12 6.80 15.28 0.35
N VAL A 13 6.01 14.32 -0.14
CA VAL A 13 5.54 13.17 0.63
C VAL A 13 5.92 11.85 -0.05
N HIS A 14 6.36 10.86 0.72
CA HIS A 14 6.67 9.51 0.24
C HIS A 14 5.84 8.49 1.03
N ARG A 15 4.90 7.82 0.37
CA ARG A 15 3.90 6.89 0.94
C ARG A 15 3.53 5.81 -0.07
N PHE A 16 2.73 4.83 0.36
CA PHE A 16 2.15 3.85 -0.55
C PHE A 16 1.35 4.53 -1.66
N GLU A 17 1.60 4.12 -2.90
CA GLU A 17 1.00 4.71 -4.09
C GLU A 17 -0.52 4.73 -4.02
N ASP A 18 -1.16 3.67 -3.51
CA ASP A 18 -2.62 3.60 -3.39
C ASP A 18 -3.22 4.68 -2.47
N TRP A 19 -2.44 5.22 -1.54
CA TRP A 19 -2.89 6.33 -0.70
C TRP A 19 -2.79 7.69 -1.40
N LEU A 20 -1.98 7.76 -2.46
CA LEU A 20 -1.75 8.96 -3.27
C LEU A 20 -2.53 8.93 -4.58
N ARG A 21 -2.96 7.75 -5.04
CA ARG A 21 -3.57 7.50 -6.36
C ARG A 21 -4.66 8.51 -6.71
N THR A 22 -5.66 8.70 -5.84
CA THR A 22 -6.74 9.68 -6.06
C THR A 22 -6.21 11.11 -6.25
N HIS A 23 -5.16 11.50 -5.54
CA HIS A 23 -4.58 12.84 -5.61
C HIS A 23 -3.70 13.02 -6.84
N LEU A 24 -2.95 11.99 -7.23
CA LEU A 24 -2.21 11.95 -8.49
C LEU A 24 -3.17 12.01 -9.69
N ASP A 25 -4.22 11.19 -9.69
CA ASP A 25 -5.22 11.14 -10.76
C ASP A 25 -5.96 12.48 -10.92
N SER A 26 -6.22 13.18 -9.81
CA SER A 26 -6.85 14.51 -9.82
C SER A 26 -5.92 15.65 -10.21
N GLY A 27 -4.60 15.42 -10.25
CA GLY A 27 -3.58 16.46 -10.44
C GLY A 27 -3.31 17.32 -9.19
N ALA A 28 -3.87 16.96 -8.03
CA ALA A 28 -3.58 17.62 -6.75
C ALA A 28 -2.16 17.33 -6.23
N LEU A 29 -1.55 16.24 -6.68
CA LEU A 29 -0.14 15.91 -6.47
C LEU A 29 0.52 15.59 -7.80
N GLU A 30 1.80 15.94 -7.92
CA GLU A 30 2.63 15.62 -9.08
C GLU A 30 3.66 14.54 -8.72
N PRO A 31 3.78 13.46 -9.51
CA PRO A 31 4.81 12.45 -9.30
C PRO A 31 6.20 13.03 -9.63
N ILE A 32 7.16 12.80 -8.74
CA ILE A 32 8.54 13.24 -8.93
C ILE A 32 9.50 12.08 -8.63
N LEU A 33 10.64 12.09 -9.31
CA LEU A 33 11.71 11.09 -9.12
C LEU A 33 11.27 9.64 -9.37
N ASP A 34 10.32 9.39 -10.29
CA ASP A 34 9.81 8.05 -10.63
C ASP A 34 10.89 6.97 -10.82
N PRO A 35 12.07 7.24 -11.43
CA PRO A 35 13.13 6.25 -11.54
C PRO A 35 13.69 5.74 -10.20
N TRP A 36 13.43 6.46 -9.10
CA TRP A 36 13.92 6.16 -7.75
C TRP A 36 12.87 5.52 -6.86
N TRP A 37 11.65 5.31 -7.35
CA TRP A 37 10.57 4.75 -6.54
C TRP A 37 10.86 3.30 -6.17
N GLN A 38 10.72 3.01 -4.88
CA GLN A 38 10.94 1.65 -4.38
C GLN A 38 9.75 0.77 -4.74
N ARG A 39 10.03 -0.29 -5.51
CA ARG A 39 9.07 -1.38 -5.70
C ARG A 39 9.23 -2.38 -4.57
N PHE A 40 8.12 -2.82 -3.99
CA PHE A 40 8.10 -3.90 -3.03
C PHE A 40 6.97 -4.88 -3.40
N THR A 41 7.12 -6.14 -3.00
CA THR A 41 6.20 -7.24 -3.38
C THR A 41 4.84 -7.18 -2.70
N GLY A 42 4.52 -6.10 -2.00
CA GLY A 42 3.34 -6.01 -1.14
C GLY A 42 3.59 -6.51 0.28
N PRO A 43 2.60 -6.33 1.17
CA PRO A 43 2.64 -6.83 2.54
C PRO A 43 2.58 -8.36 2.59
N TYR A 44 3.21 -8.95 3.60
CA TYR A 44 3.15 -10.40 3.85
C TYR A 44 2.20 -10.71 5.01
N LEU A 45 1.36 -11.73 4.84
CA LEU A 45 0.57 -12.28 5.92
C LEU A 45 1.40 -13.33 6.68
N TYR A 46 1.83 -12.97 7.90
CA TYR A 46 2.57 -13.88 8.77
C TYR A 46 1.62 -14.56 9.77
N TYR A 47 1.75 -15.88 9.90
CA TYR A 47 1.07 -16.68 10.93
C TYR A 47 1.93 -17.90 11.32
N PRO A 48 1.91 -18.34 12.60
CA PRO A 48 2.66 -19.50 13.05
C PRO A 48 1.99 -20.83 12.61
N GLY A 49 2.79 -21.88 12.42
CA GLY A 49 2.29 -23.25 12.27
C GLY A 49 1.64 -23.56 10.91
N ARG A 50 2.46 -23.85 9.89
CA ARG A 50 1.98 -24.22 8.54
C ARG A 50 1.38 -25.64 8.44
N ARG A 51 1.70 -26.52 9.38
CA ARG A 51 1.31 -27.95 9.33
C ARG A 51 -0.13 -28.21 9.78
N TYR A 52 -0.63 -27.42 10.73
CA TYR A 52 -1.98 -27.54 11.27
C TYR A 52 -2.66 -26.16 11.26
N LEU A 53 -3.11 -25.72 10.07
CA LEU A 53 -3.91 -24.50 9.96
C LEU A 53 -5.33 -24.75 10.47
N PRO A 54 -5.83 -23.97 11.44
CA PRO A 54 -7.25 -23.98 11.78
C PRO A 54 -8.11 -23.62 10.57
N SER A 55 -9.25 -24.30 10.39
CA SER A 55 -10.16 -24.07 9.25
C SER A 55 -10.54 -22.60 9.03
N PRO A 56 -10.82 -21.78 10.07
CA PRO A 56 -11.13 -20.37 9.88
C PRO A 56 -9.97 -19.56 9.29
N LEU A 57 -8.73 -19.83 9.71
CA LEU A 57 -7.55 -19.15 9.19
C LEU A 57 -7.30 -19.53 7.73
N LYS A 58 -7.49 -20.81 7.38
CA LYS A 58 -7.40 -21.26 5.99
C LYS A 58 -8.41 -20.53 5.12
N ALA A 59 -9.67 -20.44 5.55
CA ALA A 59 -10.72 -19.73 4.81
C ALA A 59 -10.37 -18.25 4.61
N PHE A 60 -9.79 -17.59 5.61
CA PHE A 60 -9.33 -16.20 5.51
C PHE A 60 -8.17 -16.02 4.52
N ILE A 61 -7.18 -16.92 4.55
CA ILE A 61 -6.05 -16.90 3.61
C ILE A 61 -6.55 -17.13 2.18
N ASP A 62 -7.42 -18.10 1.97
CA ASP A 62 -8.02 -18.40 0.66
C ASP A 62 -8.81 -17.17 0.14
N PHE A 63 -9.53 -16.48 1.03
CA PHE A 63 -10.24 -15.24 0.70
C PHE A 63 -9.31 -14.10 0.27
N ILE A 64 -8.18 -13.90 0.97
CA ILE A 64 -7.21 -12.86 0.61
C ILE A 64 -6.51 -13.19 -0.71
N ASN A 65 -6.14 -14.46 -0.94
CA ASN A 65 -5.43 -14.88 -2.15
C ASN A 65 -6.30 -14.92 -3.41
N ALA A 66 -7.62 -14.97 -3.26
CA ALA A 66 -8.56 -14.98 -4.40
C ALA A 66 -8.71 -13.60 -5.08
N ARG A 67 -8.04 -12.57 -4.57
CA ARG A 67 -8.13 -11.18 -5.04
C ARG A 67 -6.83 -10.71 -5.68
#